data_AF-A0A8I0L4N1-F1
#
_entry.id   AF-A0A8I0L4N1-F1
#
_cell.length_a   1.000
_cell.length_b   1.000
_cell.length_c   1.000
_cell.angle_alpha   90.00
_cell.angle_beta   90.00
_cell.angle_gamma   90.00
#
_symmetry.space_group_name_H-M   'P 1'
#
loop_
_entity.id
_entity.type
_entity.pdbx_description
1 polymer ?
#
loop_
_entity_poly.entity_id
_entity_poly.type
_entity_poly.pdbx_seq_one_letter_code
_entity_poly.pdbx_strand_id
1 'polypeptide(L)' 'SVFKSKGMSGKHLTGTVIYGYLWDEKREHWLVDEEAAEVVRRIFSLTLEGYGPYQIACKLSIDRIEIPVVHLARFNEGV' A
#
# COMPACT_ATOMS: atom_id res chain seq x y z
N SER A 1 24.12 7.80 13.95
CA SER A 1 23.62 8.03 12.57
C SER A 1 22.26 8.66 12.64
N VAL A 2 22.04 9.75 11.90
CA VAL A 2 20.75 10.47 11.82
C VAL A 2 19.60 9.54 11.40
N PHE A 3 19.87 8.53 10.57
CA PHE A 3 18.88 7.52 10.16
C PHE A 3 18.43 6.61 11.31
N LYS A 4 19.35 6.21 12.20
CA LYS A 4 19.01 5.42 13.39
C LYS A 4 18.10 6.21 14.33
N SER A 5 18.41 7.48 14.56
CA SER A 5 17.57 8.36 15.39
C SER A 5 16.19 8.60 14.78
N LYS A 6 16.09 8.77 13.45
CA LYS A 6 14.81 8.90 12.74
C LYS A 6 13.97 7.61 12.82
N GLY A 7 14.59 6.45 12.66
CA GLY A 7 13.89 5.16 12.70
C GLY A 7 13.33 4.80 14.08
N MET A 8 13.92 5.31 15.17
CA MET A 8 13.40 5.11 16.53
C MET A 8 12.29 6.09 16.92
N SER A 9 11.96 7.08 16.07
CA SER A 9 10.95 8.09 16.39
C SER A 9 9.50 7.62 16.21
N GLY A 10 9.30 6.42 15.65
CA GLY A 10 7.96 5.90 15.29
C GLY A 10 7.33 6.57 14.07
N LYS A 11 8.00 7.56 13.47
CA LYS A 11 7.55 8.23 12.25
C LYS A 11 7.93 7.45 11.00
N HIS A 12 7.15 7.62 9.94
CA HIS A 12 7.45 7.08 8.62
C HIS A 12 8.80 7.59 8.13
N LEU A 13 9.64 6.67 7.65
CA LEU A 13 10.94 6.99 7.07
C LEU A 13 10.84 7.38 5.58
N THR A 14 9.73 7.05 4.93
CA THR A 14 9.46 7.33 3.52
C THR A 14 8.79 8.70 3.40
N GLY A 15 9.15 9.46 2.36
CA GLY A 15 8.49 10.74 2.04
C GLY A 15 7.16 10.57 1.32
N THR A 16 6.88 9.36 0.80
CA THR A 16 5.67 9.00 0.07
C THR A 16 4.85 7.98 0.85
N VAL A 17 3.52 8.07 0.71
CA VAL A 17 2.59 7.06 1.26
C VAL A 17 2.63 5.80 0.40
N ILE A 18 2.42 4.64 1.04
CA ILE A 18 2.45 3.33 0.38
C ILE A 18 1.03 2.82 0.09
N TYR A 19 0.91 1.93 -0.89
CA TYR A 19 -0.37 1.31 -1.25
C TYR A 19 -1.03 0.62 -0.04
N GLY A 20 -2.34 0.82 0.12
CA GLY A 20 -3.10 0.42 1.31
C GLY A 20 -3.24 1.53 2.36
N TYR A 21 -2.60 2.68 2.15
CA TYR A 21 -2.67 3.83 3.05
C TYR A 21 -2.80 5.15 2.26
N LEU A 22 -3.34 6.17 2.94
CA LEU A 22 -3.44 7.56 2.47
C LEU A 22 -2.85 8.50 3.51
N TRP A 23 -2.46 9.69 3.09
CA TRP A 23 -2.13 10.75 4.03
C TRP A 23 -3.38 11.25 4.75
N ASP A 24 -3.23 11.59 6.04
CA ASP A 24 -4.15 12.51 6.69
C ASP A 24 -4.04 13.92 6.09
N GLU A 25 -5.01 14.79 6.41
CA GLU A 25 -5.04 16.16 5.88
C GLU A 25 -3.76 16.96 6.17
N LYS A 26 -3.10 16.65 7.29
CA LYS A 26 -1.87 17.33 7.74
C LYS A 26 -0.58 16.68 7.23
N ARG A 27 -0.67 15.54 6.54
CA ARG A 27 0.46 14.71 6.10
C ARG A 27 1.42 14.31 7.23
N GLU A 28 0.88 14.04 8.41
CA GLU A 28 1.62 13.60 9.59
C GLU A 28 1.43 12.10 9.86
N HIS A 29 0.29 11.54 9.47
CA HIS A 29 -0.08 10.15 9.73
C HIS A 29 -0.58 9.45 8.47
N TRP A 30 -0.36 8.13 8.41
CA TRP A 30 -0.96 7.28 7.41
C TRP A 30 -2.30 6.75 7.91
N LEU A 31 -3.36 7.09 7.19
CA LEU A 31 -4.69 6.55 7.37
C LEU A 31 -4.83 5.29 6.51
N VAL A 32 -5.61 4.32 6.99
CA VAL A 32 -5.92 3.13 6.21
C VAL A 32 -6.82 3.52 5.05
N ASP A 33 -6.41 3.16 3.84
CA ASP A 33 -7.25 3.20 2.66
C ASP A 33 -8.03 1.90 2.61
N GLU A 34 -9.30 1.87 3.00
CA GLU A 34 -10.04 0.61 3.07
C GLU A 34 -10.15 -0.10 1.71
N GLU A 35 -10.23 0.64 0.59
CA GLU A 35 -10.29 0.05 -0.77
C GLU A 35 -8.97 -0.67 -1.08
N ALA A 36 -7.84 0.02 -0.95
CA ALA A 36 -6.53 -0.57 -1.22
C ALA A 36 -6.11 -1.60 -0.17
N ALA A 37 -6.47 -1.40 1.10
CA ALA A 37 -6.17 -2.32 2.19
C ALA A 37 -6.89 -3.65 2.03
N GLU A 38 -8.12 -3.66 1.49
CA GLU A 38 -8.81 -4.91 1.14
C GLU A 38 -8.02 -5.71 0.10
N VAL A 39 -7.50 -5.04 -0.93
CA VAL A 39 -6.65 -5.69 -1.96
C VAL A 39 -5.39 -6.28 -1.32
N VAL A 40 -4.73 -5.54 -0.44
CA VAL A 40 -3.54 -6.03 0.28
C VAL A 40 -3.90 -7.23 1.16
N ARG A 41 -4.96 -7.15 1.97
CA ARG A 41 -5.44 -8.27 2.80
C ARG A 41 -5.72 -9.50 1.94
N ARG A 42 -6.37 -9.32 0.79
CA ARG A 42 -6.67 -10.39 -0.16
C ARG A 42 -5.40 -11.03 -0.75
N ILE A 43 -4.38 -10.24 -1.08
CA ILE A 43 -3.07 -10.77 -1.54
C ILE A 43 -2.49 -11.69 -0.46
N PHE A 44 -2.47 -11.27 0.81
CA PHE A 44 -1.97 -12.08 1.92
C PHE A 44 -2.83 -13.34 2.16
N SER A 45 -4.15 -13.26 2.05
CA SER A 45 -5.00 -14.45 2.14
C SER A 45 -4.67 -15.46 1.03
N LEU A 46 -4.51 -15.00 -0.21
CA LEU A 46 -4.16 -15.86 -1.33
C LEU A 46 -2.77 -16.49 -1.18
N THR A 47 -1.79 -15.79 -0.62
CA THR A 47 -0.48 -16.40 -0.34
C THR A 47 -0.57 -17.48 0.74
N LEU A 48 -1.38 -17.27 1.78
CA LEU A 48 -1.64 -18.28 2.82
C LEU A 48 -2.38 -19.51 2.27
N GLU A 49 -3.23 -19.32 1.26
CA GLU A 49 -3.90 -20.40 0.53
C GLU A 49 -2.97 -21.16 -0.45
N GLY A 50 -1.71 -20.72 -0.60
CA GLY A 50 -0.70 -21.38 -1.42
C GLY A 50 -0.61 -20.88 -2.87
N TYR A 51 -1.27 -19.77 -3.22
CA TYR A 51 -1.13 -19.18 -4.54
C TYR A 51 0.23 -18.48 -4.71
N GLY A 52 0.89 -18.74 -5.83
CA GLY A 52 2.12 -18.06 -6.21
C GLY A 52 1.88 -16.61 -6.67
N PRO A 53 2.90 -15.73 -6.63
CA PRO A 53 2.76 -14.32 -7.00
C PRO A 53 2.15 -14.09 -8.39
N TYR A 54 2.53 -14.91 -9.37
CA TYR A 54 1.98 -14.85 -10.73
C TYR A 54 0.48 -15.19 -10.77
N GLN A 55 0.06 -16.24 -10.05
CA GLN A 55 -1.35 -16.63 -10.00
C GLN A 55 -2.21 -15.56 -9.32
N ILE A 56 -1.68 -14.93 -8.26
CA ILE A 56 -2.32 -13.81 -7.58
C ILE A 56 -2.47 -12.63 -8.54
N ALA A 57 -1.39 -12.23 -9.24
CA ALA A 57 -1.45 -11.15 -10.22
C ALA A 57 -2.48 -11.42 -11.33
N CYS A 58 -2.55 -12.65 -11.84
CA CYS A 58 -3.57 -13.04 -12.81
C CYS A 58 -4.99 -12.89 -12.26
N LYS A 59 -5.24 -13.34 -11.01
CA LYS A 59 -6.56 -13.19 -10.37
C LYS A 59 -6.96 -11.73 -10.22
N LEU A 60 -6.07 -10.89 -9.68
CA LEU A 60 -6.33 -9.45 -9.53
C LEU A 60 -6.59 -8.78 -10.87
N SER A 61 -5.88 -9.19 -11.93
CA SER A 61 -6.08 -8.67 -13.29
C SER A 61 -7.43 -9.08 -13.88
N ILE A 62 -7.87 -10.33 -13.65
CA ILE A 62 -9.19 -10.81 -14.08
C ILE A 62 -10.31 -10.02 -13.40
N ASP A 63 -10.13 -9.74 -12.10
CA ASP A 63 -11.07 -8.94 -11.31
C ASP A 63 -10.98 -7.44 -11.60
N ARG A 64 -10.11 -7.04 -12.54
CA ARG A 64 -9.87 -5.65 -12.97
C ARG A 64 -9.51 -4.72 -11.81
N ILE A 65 -8.78 -5.24 -10.83
CA ILE A 65 -8.25 -4.41 -9.74
C ILE A 65 -7.18 -3.47 -10.30
N GLU A 66 -7.30 -2.19 -9.97
CA GLU A 66 -6.36 -1.16 -10.40
C GLU A 66 -4.96 -1.44 -9.85
N ILE A 67 -3.94 -1.16 -10.67
CA ILE A 67 -2.55 -1.24 -10.21
C ILE A 67 -2.26 -0.09 -9.24
N PRO A 68 -1.34 -0.28 -8.26
CA PRO A 68 -1.09 0.70 -7.21
C PRO A 68 -0.81 2.13 -7.69
N VAL A 69 -0.08 2.28 -8.81
CA VAL A 69 0.21 3.60 -9.39
C VAL A 69 -1.03 4.32 -9.91
N VAL A 70 -1.98 3.59 -10.51
CA VAL A 70 -3.24 4.17 -11.01
C VAL A 70 -4.13 4.56 -9.83
N HIS A 71 -4.22 3.69 -8.83
CA HIS A 71 -4.98 3.97 -7.61
C HIS A 71 -4.47 5.22 -6.89
N LEU A 72 -3.16 5.31 -6.63
CA LEU A 72 -2.56 6.46 -5.94
C LEU A 72 -2.69 7.76 -6.74
N ALA A 73 -2.63 7.70 -8.08
CA ALA A 73 -2.84 8.88 -8.92
C ALA A 73 -4.24 9.49 -8.76
N ARG A 74 -5.27 8.70 -8.42
CA ARG A 74 -6.62 9.21 -8.08
C ARG A 74 -6.60 10.15 -6.86
N PHE A 75 -5.62 9.95 -5.97
CA PHE A 75 -5.42 10.75 -4.76
C PHE A 75 -4.34 11.82 -4.91
N ASN A 76 -3.83 12.04 -6.12
CA ASN A 76 -2.73 12.96 -6.39
C ASN A 76 -1.44 12.59 -5.64
N GLU A 77 -1.24 11.29 -5.38
CA GLU A 77 -0.06 10.71 -4.75
C GLU A 77 0.67 9.77 -5.73
N GLY A 78 1.93 9.43 -5.47
CA GLY A 78 2.65 8.39 -6.23
C GLY A 78 3.63 8.87 -7.30
N VAL A 79 4.02 10.15 -7.28
CA VAL A 79 5.13 10.75 -8.08
C VAL A 79 6.18 11.39 -7.19
#